data_AF-A0A835RBD3-F1
#
_entry.id   AF-A0A835RBD3-F1
#
_cell.length_a   1.000
_cell.length_b   1.000
_cell.length_c   1.000
_cell.angle_alpha   90.00
_cell.angle_beta   90.00
_cell.angle_gamma   90.00
#
_symmetry.space_group_name_H-M   'P 1'
#
loop_
_entity.id
_entity.type
_entity.pdbx_description
1 polymer ?
#
loop_
_entity_poly.entity_id
_entity_poly.type
_entity_poly.pdbx_seq_one_letter_code
_entity_poly.pdbx_strand_id
1 'polypeptide(L)'
;MSICALRFDPATVFLAGRSSNRGTRPAWAPEPQLLLSWKRIGLDGTVVALRPTSRSALFDARSSRWRLDAAVAAMEVEKGDGFDRLGSLSQVTGVLGCQWGDEGKGKLVDILAERFDIVARCQGGANAGHTIYNSDGKKFALHLVPSGILNGKALCVIGNGVVVHLPGLFEEIDSLESNGVSCKGRILVSDRAHLLFDFHQTVDALREAELGNSFIGTTKRGIGPCYSSKVIRNGIRVSDLRCIDTFREKLEILMRDAAARFKGFEYSSKVLKEEVDCYRKYAERLEPFVTDTIHVMHESIREKKKILVEGGQATMLDIDFGTYPFVTSSNPSAGGMCTGLGIPPRSLGDLIGVVKAYTTRVGSGPFPTEILGKGGDILRTAGMEFGTTTGRPRRCGWIDIAALRYCCQINGFSSLNLTKLDVLSEFSEIKIGVSYKQAGGKNTRIISC
;
A
#
# COMPACT_ATOMS: atom_id res chain seq x y z
N MET A 1 20.06 -9.80 -10.15
CA MET A 1 18.76 -9.18 -9.81
C MET A 1 18.52 -8.04 -10.78
N SER A 2 17.59 -8.19 -11.72
CA SER A 2 17.30 -7.16 -12.73
C SER A 2 15.95 -6.54 -12.41
N ILE A 3 15.96 -5.27 -12.01
CA ILE A 3 14.74 -4.48 -11.79
C ILE A 3 14.26 -4.02 -13.17
N CYS A 4 13.13 -4.56 -13.62
CA CYS A 4 12.48 -4.12 -14.85
C CYS A 4 11.27 -3.26 -14.47
N ALA A 5 11.33 -1.95 -14.75
CA ALA A 5 10.23 -1.04 -14.47
C ALA A 5 9.86 -0.24 -15.73
N LEU A 6 8.62 -0.43 -16.17
CA LEU A 6 7.96 0.22 -17.30
C LEU A 6 7.57 1.66 -16.91
N ARG A 7 7.84 2.62 -17.79
CA ARG A 7 7.41 4.03 -17.65
C ARG A 7 6.14 4.23 -18.46
N PHE A 8 5.14 4.90 -17.88
CA PHE A 8 4.03 5.48 -18.63
C PHE A 8 4.34 6.97 -18.88
N ASP A 9 4.12 7.43 -20.11
CA ASP A 9 4.31 8.83 -20.51
C ASP A 9 2.99 9.60 -20.37
N PRO A 10 2.91 10.66 -19.52
CA PRO A 10 1.73 11.48 -19.38
C PRO A 10 1.87 12.74 -20.25
N ALA A 11 1.78 12.62 -21.58
CA ALA A 11 1.67 13.78 -22.45
C ALA A 11 0.98 13.45 -23.79
N THR A 12 -0.33 13.65 -23.86
CA THR A 12 -0.97 14.06 -25.12
C THR A 12 -1.62 15.42 -24.89
N VAL A 13 -0.84 16.47 -25.13
CA VAL A 13 -1.32 17.84 -25.24
C VAL A 13 -2.20 17.92 -26.50
N PHE A 14 -3.47 18.28 -26.35
CA PHE A 14 -4.30 18.71 -27.48
C PHE A 14 -3.83 20.10 -27.92
N LEU A 15 -3.17 20.18 -29.08
CA LEU A 15 -3.06 21.44 -29.81
C LEU A 15 -4.34 21.60 -30.65
N ALA A 16 -5.19 22.54 -30.23
CA ALA A 16 -6.34 22.99 -31.01
C ALA A 16 -5.84 23.80 -32.22
N GLY A 17 -5.88 23.19 -33.41
CA GLY A 17 -5.75 23.89 -34.69
C GLY A 17 -7.12 24.27 -35.23
N ARG A 18 -7.41 25.58 -35.32
CA ARG A 18 -8.51 26.10 -36.14
C ARG A 18 -8.20 25.84 -37.62
N SER A 19 -9.09 25.14 -38.34
CA SER A 19 -9.38 25.48 -39.73
C SER A 19 -10.79 25.03 -40.13
N SER A 20 -11.44 25.93 -40.84
CA SER A 20 -12.80 25.93 -41.37
C SER A 20 -13.12 24.83 -42.38
N ASN A 21 -14.44 24.59 -42.51
CA ASN A 21 -15.22 24.05 -43.64
C ASN A 21 -15.58 22.55 -43.70
N ARG A 22 -16.91 22.36 -43.57
CA ARG A 22 -17.83 21.50 -44.34
C ARG A 22 -17.60 19.99 -44.39
N GLY A 23 -18.52 19.29 -43.72
CA GLY A 23 -19.39 18.29 -44.35
C GLY A 23 -18.75 16.94 -44.70
N THR A 24 -18.98 15.94 -43.85
CA THR A 24 -19.34 14.53 -44.12
C THR A 24 -18.87 13.64 -42.96
N ARG A 25 -19.75 12.77 -42.46
CA ARG A 25 -19.39 11.72 -41.50
C ARG A 25 -18.78 10.54 -42.26
N PRO A 26 -17.72 9.87 -41.77
CA PRO A 26 -17.41 8.51 -42.20
C PRO A 26 -17.71 7.47 -41.10
N ALA A 27 -18.14 6.31 -41.59
CA ALA A 27 -18.57 5.13 -40.85
C ALA A 27 -17.41 4.36 -40.20
N TRP A 28 -17.77 3.50 -39.23
CA TRP A 28 -16.89 2.64 -38.45
C TRP A 28 -16.22 1.55 -39.31
N ALA A 29 -14.90 1.36 -39.13
CA ALA A 29 -14.15 0.19 -39.62
C ALA A 29 -13.85 -0.78 -38.45
N PRO A 30 -13.79 -2.11 -38.66
CA PRO A 30 -13.56 -3.08 -37.60
C PRO A 30 -12.07 -3.21 -37.21
N GLU A 31 -11.79 -3.40 -35.92
CA GLU A 31 -10.43 -3.62 -35.38
C GLU A 31 -9.87 -5.03 -35.72
N PRO A 32 -8.57 -5.18 -36.02
CA PRO A 32 -7.95 -6.47 -36.29
C PRO A 32 -7.58 -7.24 -35.00
N GLN A 33 -7.86 -8.54 -34.98
CA GLN A 33 -7.44 -9.50 -33.95
C GLN A 33 -5.94 -9.78 -34.04
N LEU A 34 -5.23 -9.70 -32.90
CA LEU A 34 -3.82 -10.08 -32.78
C LEU A 34 -3.70 -11.50 -32.18
N LEU A 35 -3.26 -12.45 -33.00
CA LEU A 35 -2.76 -13.77 -32.58
C LEU A 35 -1.26 -13.65 -32.31
N LEU A 36 -0.82 -14.01 -31.11
CA LEU A 36 0.61 -14.14 -30.78
C LEU A 36 0.95 -15.61 -30.58
N SER A 37 1.92 -16.10 -31.37
CA SER A 37 2.60 -17.38 -31.14
C SER A 37 4.02 -17.10 -30.63
N TRP A 38 4.48 -17.89 -29.66
CA TRP A 38 5.81 -17.74 -29.05
C TRP A 38 6.78 -18.79 -29.58
N LYS A 39 7.99 -18.36 -29.97
CA LYS A 39 9.15 -19.23 -30.17
C LYS A 39 10.13 -19.01 -29.01
N ARG A 40 10.66 -20.12 -28.45
CA ARG A 40 11.70 -20.16 -27.41
C ARG A 40 12.93 -19.35 -27.86
N ILE A 41 13.44 -18.47 -27.00
CA ILE A 41 14.78 -17.86 -27.12
C ILE A 41 15.52 -18.10 -25.80
N GLY A 42 16.77 -18.55 -25.93
CA GLY A 42 17.66 -19.00 -24.86
C GLY A 42 18.35 -17.88 -24.09
N LEU A 43 19.35 -18.32 -23.33
CA LEU A 43 19.77 -17.89 -22.00
C LEU A 43 20.73 -16.68 -21.93
N ASP A 44 20.58 -15.61 -22.72
CA ASP A 44 21.58 -14.52 -22.70
C ASP A 44 20.94 -13.15 -22.41
N GLY A 45 21.32 -12.55 -21.28
CA GLY A 45 20.73 -11.37 -20.64
C GLY A 45 20.67 -10.09 -21.48
N THR A 46 19.72 -10.03 -22.41
CA THR A 46 19.49 -8.88 -23.30
C THR A 46 18.16 -8.23 -22.94
N VAL A 47 18.19 -6.98 -22.45
CA VAL A 47 16.99 -6.18 -22.21
C VAL A 47 16.57 -5.51 -23.51
N VAL A 48 15.38 -5.84 -24.02
CA VAL A 48 14.81 -5.24 -25.24
C VAL A 48 13.84 -4.12 -24.82
N ALA A 49 14.17 -2.87 -25.13
CA ALA A 49 13.22 -1.76 -25.03
C ALA A 49 12.43 -1.64 -26.34
N LEU A 50 11.11 -1.77 -26.29
CA LEU A 50 10.24 -1.50 -27.44
C LEU A 50 9.86 -0.01 -27.44
N ARG A 51 10.32 0.75 -28.44
CA ARG A 51 9.69 2.03 -28.81
C ARG A 51 8.44 1.75 -29.67
N PRO A 52 7.40 2.58 -29.61
CA PRO A 52 6.28 2.46 -30.53
C PRO A 52 6.75 2.88 -31.93
N THR A 53 6.92 1.93 -32.84
CA THR A 53 7.00 2.23 -34.26
C THR A 53 5.59 2.58 -34.74
N SER A 54 5.32 3.84 -35.07
CA SER A 54 4.17 4.19 -35.90
C SER A 54 4.34 3.51 -37.26
N ARG A 55 3.64 2.39 -37.49
CA ARG A 55 3.51 1.80 -38.82
C ARG A 55 2.49 2.64 -39.60
N SER A 56 2.92 3.45 -40.56
CA SER A 56 2.02 3.94 -41.60
C SER A 56 1.89 2.88 -42.69
N ALA A 57 0.68 2.42 -42.96
CA ALA A 57 0.37 1.61 -44.14
C ALA A 57 -0.05 2.57 -45.25
N LEU A 58 0.64 2.57 -46.40
CA LEU A 58 0.22 3.29 -47.60
C LEU A 58 -0.60 2.35 -48.48
N PHE A 59 -1.80 2.79 -48.87
CA PHE A 59 -2.70 2.08 -49.76
C PHE A 59 -2.36 2.42 -51.22
N ASP A 60 -1.96 1.42 -52.02
CA ASP A 60 -1.73 1.61 -53.47
C ASP A 60 -3.05 1.44 -54.22
N ALA A 61 -3.63 2.57 -54.62
CA ALA A 61 -4.93 2.63 -55.28
C ALA A 61 -4.95 2.05 -56.71
N ARG A 62 -3.81 1.69 -57.32
CA ARG A 62 -3.78 1.07 -58.66
C ARG A 62 -3.79 -0.46 -58.64
N SER A 63 -3.39 -1.09 -57.54
CA SER A 63 -3.33 -2.56 -57.44
C SER A 63 -4.20 -3.18 -56.36
N SER A 64 -4.99 -2.38 -55.62
CA SER A 64 -5.91 -2.83 -54.56
C SER A 64 -5.25 -3.75 -53.53
N ARG A 65 -3.99 -3.48 -53.16
CA ARG A 65 -3.22 -4.24 -52.17
C ARG A 65 -2.45 -3.31 -51.24
N TRP A 66 -2.35 -3.69 -49.98
CA TRP A 66 -1.48 -3.06 -49.00
C TRP A 66 -0.04 -3.53 -49.21
N ARG A 67 0.91 -2.60 -49.40
CA ARG A 67 2.34 -2.92 -49.41
C ARG A 67 2.92 -2.71 -48.01
N LEU A 68 3.64 -3.72 -47.52
CA LEU A 68 4.48 -3.62 -46.33
C LEU A 68 5.91 -3.36 -46.80
N ASP A 69 6.44 -2.17 -46.55
CA ASP A 69 7.86 -1.90 -46.78
C ASP A 69 8.69 -2.58 -45.69
N ALA A 70 9.52 -3.54 -46.11
CA ALA A 70 10.48 -4.20 -45.26
C ALA A 70 11.79 -3.39 -45.22
N ALA A 71 12.02 -2.68 -44.12
CA ALA A 71 13.34 -2.16 -43.77
C ALA A 71 13.69 -2.64 -42.36
N VAL A 72 14.57 -3.65 -42.27
CA VAL A 72 15.21 -4.06 -41.02
C VAL A 72 16.49 -3.25 -40.91
N ALA A 73 16.46 -2.19 -40.10
CA ALA A 73 17.69 -1.56 -39.63
C ALA A 73 18.12 -2.29 -38.35
N ALA A 74 19.24 -3.01 -38.41
CA ALA A 74 19.91 -3.53 -37.23
C ALA A 74 20.36 -2.32 -36.38
N MET A 75 19.79 -2.17 -35.19
CA MET A 75 20.25 -1.19 -34.21
C MET A 75 21.25 -1.87 -33.27
N GLU A 76 22.47 -1.34 -33.22
CA GLU A 76 23.44 -1.67 -32.20
C GLU A 76 22.94 -1.21 -30.83
N VAL A 77 23.12 -2.07 -29.82
CA VAL A 77 22.80 -1.77 -28.43
C VAL A 77 23.91 -0.90 -27.86
N GLU A 78 23.72 0.41 -27.84
CA GLU A 78 24.54 1.28 -27.00
C GLU A 78 24.26 0.94 -25.53
N LYS A 79 25.32 0.55 -24.81
CA LYS A 79 25.32 0.44 -23.34
C LYS A 79 25.12 1.86 -22.77
N GLY A 80 23.87 2.25 -22.56
CA GLY A 80 23.57 3.46 -21.81
C GLY A 80 24.05 3.32 -20.37
N ASP A 81 24.80 4.31 -19.88
CA ASP A 81 25.17 4.45 -18.47
C ASP A 81 23.97 4.18 -17.56
N GLY A 82 24.19 3.39 -16.50
CA GLY A 82 23.15 2.93 -15.61
C GLY A 82 22.33 4.09 -15.05
N PHE A 83 21.05 4.18 -15.41
CA PHE A 83 20.12 5.15 -14.84
C PHE A 83 20.01 4.94 -13.32
N ASP A 84 20.57 5.84 -12.50
CA ASP A 84 20.38 5.84 -11.04
C ASP A 84 18.96 6.27 -10.68
N ARG A 85 17.99 5.37 -10.88
CA ARG A 85 16.58 5.57 -10.51
C ARG A 85 16.40 5.84 -9.01
N LEU A 86 17.35 5.40 -8.18
CA LEU A 86 17.30 5.55 -6.73
C LEU A 86 17.77 6.96 -6.32
N GLY A 87 18.72 7.53 -7.04
CA GLY A 87 19.21 8.91 -6.83
C GLY A 87 18.25 9.99 -7.33
N SER A 88 17.42 9.69 -8.34
CA SER A 88 16.53 10.65 -8.99
C SER A 88 15.19 10.91 -8.28
N LEU A 89 14.91 10.20 -7.18
CA LEU A 89 13.65 10.35 -6.46
C LEU A 89 13.55 11.77 -5.85
N SER A 90 12.35 12.33 -5.95
CA SER A 90 11.97 13.62 -5.37
C SER A 90 12.24 13.72 -3.87
N GLN A 91 12.21 14.93 -3.32
CA GLN A 91 12.42 15.15 -1.89
C GLN A 91 11.44 14.38 -0.99
N VAL A 92 10.14 14.40 -1.30
CA VAL A 92 9.12 13.66 -0.55
C VAL A 92 8.55 12.58 -1.47
N THR A 93 8.98 11.35 -1.24
CA THR A 93 8.59 10.19 -2.04
C THR A 93 7.67 9.28 -1.22
N GLY A 94 6.68 8.68 -1.86
CA GLY A 94 5.75 7.76 -1.23
C GLY A 94 5.80 6.35 -1.82
N VAL A 95 5.62 5.34 -0.98
CA VAL A 95 5.47 3.93 -1.38
C VAL A 95 4.10 3.41 -0.95
N LEU A 96 3.26 3.04 -1.92
CA LEU A 96 1.88 2.57 -1.68
C LEU A 96 1.65 1.19 -2.29
N GLY A 97 0.68 0.46 -1.74
CA GLY A 97 0.29 -0.85 -2.25
C GLY A 97 -0.84 -0.69 -3.26
N CYS A 98 -0.76 -1.41 -4.37
CA CYS A 98 -1.73 -1.25 -5.45
C CYS A 98 -2.89 -2.25 -5.43
N GLN A 99 -2.83 -3.27 -4.57
CA GLN A 99 -3.77 -4.41 -4.58
C GLN A 99 -4.47 -4.49 -3.21
N TRP A 100 -4.63 -5.69 -2.65
CA TRP A 100 -5.27 -5.95 -1.34
C TRP A 100 -4.25 -6.29 -0.25
N GLY A 101 -3.08 -5.65 -0.26
CA GLY A 101 -2.05 -5.81 0.76
C GLY A 101 -1.01 -6.89 0.44
N ASP A 102 0.00 -7.00 1.32
CA ASP A 102 1.09 -7.96 1.24
C ASP A 102 1.93 -7.91 -0.05
N GLU A 103 1.99 -6.78 -0.74
CA GLU A 103 2.73 -6.62 -2.01
C GLU A 103 4.26 -6.56 -1.83
N GLY A 104 4.76 -6.53 -0.59
CA GLY A 104 6.20 -6.46 -0.31
C GLY A 104 6.75 -5.03 -0.22
N LYS A 105 5.91 -4.06 0.18
CA LYS A 105 6.32 -2.65 0.36
C LYS A 105 7.51 -2.49 1.31
N GLY A 106 7.50 -3.20 2.44
CA GLY A 106 8.54 -3.10 3.46
C GLY A 106 9.95 -3.34 2.90
N LYS A 107 10.10 -4.32 2.00
CA LYS A 107 11.39 -4.58 1.32
C LYS A 107 11.84 -3.40 0.46
N LEU A 108 10.93 -2.79 -0.30
CA LEU A 108 11.27 -1.60 -1.10
C LEU A 108 11.62 -0.42 -0.19
N VAL A 109 10.83 -0.19 0.87
CA VAL A 109 11.08 0.90 1.83
C VAL A 109 12.44 0.73 2.49
N ASP A 110 12.78 -0.48 2.93
CA ASP A 110 14.09 -0.80 3.52
C ASP A 110 15.26 -0.48 2.57
N ILE A 111 15.16 -0.92 1.30
CA ILE A 111 16.15 -0.61 0.25
C ILE A 111 16.26 0.91 0.00
N LEU A 112 15.12 1.60 -0.04
CA LEU A 112 15.10 3.04 -0.30
C LEU A 112 15.59 3.85 0.90
N ALA A 113 15.34 3.40 2.13
CA ALA A 113 15.62 4.13 3.37
C ALA A 113 17.08 4.57 3.50
N GLU A 114 18.03 3.89 2.84
CA GLU A 114 19.46 4.31 2.80
C GLU A 114 19.67 5.72 2.24
N ARG A 115 18.71 6.21 1.45
CA ARG A 115 18.80 7.48 0.73
C ARG A 115 17.85 8.55 1.27
N PHE A 116 17.15 8.28 2.36
CA PHE A 116 16.18 9.19 2.96
C PHE A 116 16.55 9.49 4.42
N ASP A 117 16.41 10.76 4.80
CA ASP A 117 16.69 11.21 6.16
C ASP A 117 15.56 10.79 7.11
N ILE A 118 14.33 10.70 6.60
CA ILE A 118 13.12 10.39 7.37
C ILE A 118 12.33 9.29 6.68
N VAL A 119 11.85 8.31 7.45
CA VAL A 119 10.85 7.33 7.00
C VAL A 119 9.61 7.44 7.87
N ALA A 120 8.47 7.75 7.25
CA ALA A 120 7.24 8.11 7.97
C ALA A 120 6.07 7.18 7.63
N ARG A 121 5.40 6.64 8.65
CA ARG A 121 4.12 5.92 8.50
C ARG A 121 2.97 6.91 8.72
N CYS A 122 2.05 7.00 7.77
CA CYS A 122 1.00 8.02 7.77
C CYS A 122 -0.37 7.53 8.26
N GLN A 123 -0.66 6.23 8.21
CA GLN A 123 -2.00 5.70 8.44
C GLN A 123 -1.97 4.26 8.93
N GLY A 124 -3.13 3.75 9.32
CA GLY A 124 -3.32 2.38 9.76
C GLY A 124 -2.89 2.21 11.22
N GLY A 125 -2.45 1.01 11.59
CA GLY A 125 -1.89 0.68 12.90
C GLY A 125 -1.11 -0.63 12.82
N ALA A 126 -1.08 -1.40 13.91
CA ALA A 126 -0.35 -2.68 13.99
C ALA A 126 -0.98 -3.83 13.16
N ASN A 127 -1.89 -3.51 12.23
CA ASN A 127 -2.49 -4.45 11.28
C ASN A 127 -1.74 -4.50 9.93
N ALA A 128 -0.81 -3.58 9.70
CA ALA A 128 0.22 -3.76 8.68
C ALA A 128 1.35 -4.59 9.29
N GLY A 129 1.91 -5.53 8.51
CA GLY A 129 3.05 -6.33 8.90
C GLY A 129 4.08 -6.33 7.78
N HIS A 130 5.30 -5.89 8.09
CA HIS A 130 6.41 -5.87 7.15
C HIS A 130 7.48 -6.83 7.65
N THR A 131 7.73 -7.88 6.87
CA THR A 131 8.90 -8.72 7.08
C THR A 131 10.05 -8.14 6.26
N ILE A 132 11.14 -7.80 6.93
CA ILE A 132 12.38 -7.32 6.33
C ILE A 132 13.55 -8.15 6.85
N TYR A 133 14.63 -8.17 6.08
CA TYR A 133 15.82 -8.95 6.38
C TYR A 133 17.01 -8.00 6.37
N ASN A 134 17.81 -7.98 7.44
CA ASN A 134 19.03 -7.19 7.44
C ASN A 134 20.10 -7.83 6.52
N SER A 135 21.27 -7.18 6.42
CA SER A 135 22.41 -7.66 5.63
C SER A 135 22.90 -9.07 6.02
N ASP A 136 22.72 -9.46 7.30
CA ASP A 136 23.10 -10.77 7.81
C ASP A 136 22.01 -11.84 7.59
N GLY A 137 20.91 -11.49 6.91
CA GLY A 137 19.78 -12.38 6.67
C GLY A 137 18.86 -12.58 7.89
N LYS A 138 19.02 -11.80 8.95
CA LYS A 138 18.16 -11.84 10.14
C LYS A 138 16.79 -11.23 9.83
N LYS A 139 15.74 -11.98 10.14
CA LYS A 139 14.35 -11.62 9.90
C LYS A 139 13.83 -10.69 11.01
N PHE A 140 13.25 -9.55 10.62
CA PHE A 140 12.52 -8.64 11.50
C PHE A 140 11.06 -8.52 11.03
N ALA A 141 10.13 -8.52 11.98
CA ALA A 141 8.70 -8.32 11.73
C ALA A 141 8.27 -7.00 12.35
N LEU A 142 8.08 -5.99 11.51
CA LEU A 142 7.65 -4.66 11.92
C LEU A 142 6.16 -4.47 11.70
N HIS A 143 5.52 -3.69 12.58
CA HIS A 143 4.09 -3.40 12.54
C HIS A 143 3.84 -1.89 12.56
N LEU A 144 4.17 -1.22 13.67
CA LEU A 144 4.00 0.22 13.82
C LEU A 144 5.27 0.97 13.42
N VAL A 145 6.43 0.45 13.80
CA VAL A 145 7.71 1.12 13.51
C VAL A 145 7.93 1.11 11.99
N PRO A 146 8.27 2.27 11.39
CA PRO A 146 8.62 2.34 9.97
C PRO A 146 9.81 1.44 9.62
N SER A 147 9.78 0.83 8.44
CA SER A 147 10.78 -0.14 7.95
C SER A 147 12.19 0.43 7.85
N GLY A 148 12.32 1.76 7.74
CA GLY A 148 13.60 2.46 7.77
C GLY A 148 14.38 2.35 9.08
N ILE A 149 13.82 1.77 10.15
CA ILE A 149 14.51 1.66 11.44
C ILE A 149 15.79 0.82 11.36
N LEU A 150 15.83 -0.19 10.47
CA LEU A 150 17.03 -1.00 10.23
C LEU A 150 18.14 -0.21 9.55
N ASN A 151 17.78 0.88 8.87
CA ASN A 151 18.72 1.78 8.29
C ASN A 151 19.24 2.75 9.35
N GLY A 152 20.37 2.44 10.00
CA GLY A 152 20.91 3.15 11.18
C GLY A 152 20.89 4.70 11.18
N LYS A 153 20.69 5.34 10.01
CA LYS A 153 20.69 6.80 9.82
C LYS A 153 19.29 7.44 9.79
N ALA A 154 18.26 6.71 9.38
CA ALA A 154 16.94 7.31 9.16
C ALA A 154 16.21 7.61 10.49
N LEU A 155 15.52 8.74 10.53
CA LEU A 155 14.57 9.09 11.59
C LEU A 155 13.20 8.52 11.23
N CYS A 156 12.67 7.65 12.09
CA CYS A 156 11.37 7.03 11.90
C CYS A 156 10.26 7.89 12.53
N VAL A 157 9.20 8.17 11.77
CA VAL A 157 8.06 8.98 12.22
C VAL A 157 6.77 8.17 12.16
N ILE A 158 6.04 8.12 13.28
CA ILE A 158 4.67 7.62 13.35
C ILE A 158 3.74 8.84 13.34
N GLY A 159 3.08 9.06 12.20
CA GLY A 159 2.27 10.24 11.94
C GLY A 159 0.94 10.30 12.69
N ASN A 160 0.29 11.46 12.66
CA ASN A 160 -1.00 11.72 13.32
C ASN A 160 -2.17 10.91 12.75
N GLY A 161 -2.02 10.34 11.55
CA GLY A 161 -3.03 9.47 10.96
C GLY A 161 -3.00 8.05 11.48
N VAL A 162 -1.96 7.64 12.23
CA VAL A 162 -1.81 6.28 12.77
C VAL A 162 -2.64 6.11 14.06
N VAL A 163 -3.16 4.90 14.27
CA VAL A 163 -3.70 4.43 15.55
C VAL A 163 -2.66 3.55 16.25
N VAL A 164 -2.21 3.97 17.44
CA VAL A 164 -1.05 3.41 18.12
C VAL A 164 -1.50 2.55 19.30
N HIS A 165 -1.19 1.26 19.24
CA HIS A 165 -1.32 0.34 20.36
C HIS A 165 -0.01 0.34 21.15
N LEU A 166 0.01 0.95 22.34
CA LEU A 166 1.25 1.13 23.10
C LEU A 166 1.89 -0.18 23.57
N PRO A 167 1.14 -1.18 24.08
CA PRO A 167 1.75 -2.47 24.41
C PRO A 167 2.48 -3.08 23.21
N GLY A 168 1.82 -3.14 22.04
CA GLY A 168 2.43 -3.67 20.82
C GLY A 168 3.61 -2.84 20.29
N LEU A 169 3.55 -1.50 20.40
CA LEU A 169 4.68 -0.64 20.04
C LEU A 169 5.90 -0.92 20.92
N PHE A 170 5.70 -1.08 22.22
CA PHE A 170 6.81 -1.34 23.14
C PHE A 170 7.39 -2.75 23.00
N GLU A 171 6.55 -3.76 22.80
CA GLU A 171 7.01 -5.11 22.43
C GLU A 171 7.86 -5.09 21.15
N GLU A 172 7.45 -4.30 20.15
CA GLU A 172 8.19 -4.12 18.91
C GLU A 172 9.54 -3.42 19.13
N ILE A 173 9.57 -2.35 19.94
CA ILE A 173 10.81 -1.64 20.31
C ILE A 173 11.76 -2.53 21.10
N ASP A 174 11.26 -3.26 22.11
CA ASP A 174 12.06 -4.18 22.94
C ASP A 174 12.66 -5.31 22.10
N SER A 175 11.87 -5.85 21.16
CA SER A 175 12.34 -6.83 20.18
C SER A 175 13.44 -6.24 19.30
N LEU A 176 13.31 -5.02 18.81
CA LEU A 176 14.35 -4.38 18.00
C LEU A 176 15.65 -4.17 18.78
N GLU A 177 15.56 -3.63 20.00
CA GLU A 177 16.72 -3.32 20.83
C GLU A 177 17.46 -4.60 21.28
N SER A 178 16.74 -5.63 21.72
CA SER A 178 17.32 -6.94 22.05
C SER A 178 17.99 -7.62 20.86
N ASN A 179 17.59 -7.25 19.64
CA ASN A 179 18.17 -7.75 18.40
C ASN A 179 19.26 -6.86 17.79
N GLY A 180 19.70 -5.83 18.53
CA GLY A 180 20.84 -4.96 18.18
C GLY A 180 20.48 -3.70 17.41
N VAL A 181 19.20 -3.38 17.23
CA VAL A 181 18.73 -2.20 16.51
C VAL A 181 18.39 -1.11 17.53
N SER A 182 19.19 -0.04 17.57
CA SER A 182 18.93 1.08 18.49
C SER A 182 17.73 1.92 18.03
N CYS A 183 16.73 2.03 18.91
CA CYS A 183 15.53 2.84 18.70
C CYS A 183 15.62 4.23 19.34
N LYS A 184 16.54 4.41 20.30
CA LYS A 184 16.69 5.64 21.09
C LYS A 184 16.99 6.86 20.20
N GLY A 185 16.14 7.88 20.29
CA GLY A 185 16.29 9.12 19.51
C GLY A 185 16.02 8.97 18.01
N ARG A 186 15.53 7.80 17.57
CA ARG A 186 15.29 7.48 16.15
C ARG A 186 13.83 7.22 15.82
N ILE A 187 12.96 7.18 16.82
CA ILE A 187 11.51 7.02 16.62
C ILE A 187 10.83 8.27 17.18
N LEU A 188 9.96 8.87 16.38
CA LEU A 188 9.09 9.97 16.77
C LEU A 188 7.64 9.52 16.67
N VAL A 189 6.86 9.78 17.72
CA VAL A 189 5.44 9.47 17.78
C VAL A 189 4.66 10.77 17.84
N SER A 190 3.70 10.92 16.92
CA SER A 190 2.83 12.09 16.90
C SER A 190 2.03 12.21 18.18
N ASP A 191 2.11 13.37 18.82
CA ASP A 191 1.23 13.77 19.91
C ASP A 191 -0.27 13.74 19.50
N ARG A 192 -0.56 13.85 18.20
CA ARG A 192 -1.92 13.85 17.63
C ARG A 192 -2.38 12.46 17.16
N ALA A 193 -1.55 11.44 17.20
CA ALA A 193 -1.96 10.07 16.91
C ALA A 193 -2.98 9.57 17.95
N HIS A 194 -3.92 8.74 17.53
CA HIS A 194 -4.93 8.17 18.43
C HIS A 194 -4.39 6.92 19.13
N LEU A 195 -4.79 6.71 20.37
CA LEU A 195 -4.46 5.51 21.13
C LEU A 195 -5.45 4.39 20.83
N LEU A 196 -4.89 3.24 20.48
CA LEU A 196 -5.61 1.99 20.37
C LEU A 196 -5.42 1.23 21.68
N PHE A 197 -6.52 1.01 22.40
CA PHE A 197 -6.55 0.24 23.65
C PHE A 197 -6.89 -1.24 23.41
N ASP A 198 -6.60 -2.09 24.39
CA ASP A 198 -6.94 -3.51 24.34
C ASP A 198 -8.45 -3.74 24.23
N PHE A 199 -9.26 -2.89 24.88
CA PHE A 199 -10.71 -2.96 24.75
C PHE A 199 -11.19 -2.72 23.30
N HIS A 200 -10.48 -1.94 22.48
CA HIS A 200 -10.82 -1.81 21.06
C HIS A 200 -10.65 -3.14 20.33
N GLN A 201 -9.66 -3.97 20.70
CA GLN A 201 -9.46 -5.30 20.13
C GLN A 201 -10.61 -6.24 20.51
N THR A 202 -11.03 -6.20 21.78
CA THR A 202 -12.21 -6.93 22.27
C THR A 202 -13.48 -6.52 21.52
N VAL A 203 -13.71 -5.21 21.35
CA VAL A 203 -14.86 -4.67 20.60
C VAL A 203 -14.84 -5.10 19.12
N ASP A 204 -13.67 -5.10 18.49
CA ASP A 204 -13.49 -5.58 17.11
C ASP A 204 -13.89 -7.05 16.98
N ALA A 205 -13.42 -7.89 17.91
CA ALA A 205 -13.77 -9.31 17.96
C ALA A 205 -15.26 -9.56 18.21
N LEU A 206 -15.88 -8.81 19.13
CA LEU A 206 -17.32 -8.91 19.42
C LEU A 206 -18.17 -8.50 18.21
N ARG A 207 -17.78 -7.44 17.50
CA ARG A 207 -18.48 -7.00 16.28
C ARG A 207 -18.40 -8.04 15.16
N GLU A 208 -17.22 -8.64 14.94
CA GLU A 208 -17.09 -9.74 13.97
C GLU A 208 -17.96 -10.96 14.36
N ALA A 209 -18.10 -11.26 15.65
CA ALA A 209 -18.96 -12.33 16.12
C ALA A 209 -20.46 -12.04 15.87
N GLU A 210 -20.90 -10.78 16.07
CA GLU A 210 -22.28 -10.35 15.77
C GLU A 210 -22.62 -10.47 14.27
N LEU A 211 -21.65 -10.27 13.38
CA LEU A 211 -21.86 -10.33 11.92
C LEU A 211 -22.08 -11.75 11.39
N GLY A 212 -21.71 -12.79 12.15
CA GLY A 212 -21.89 -14.19 11.76
C GLY A 212 -21.31 -14.49 10.38
N ASN A 213 -22.16 -14.90 9.42
CA ASN A 213 -21.75 -15.23 8.06
C ASN A 213 -21.31 -14.04 7.19
N SER A 214 -21.58 -12.81 7.64
CA SER A 214 -21.22 -11.57 6.94
C SER A 214 -19.94 -10.94 7.50
N PHE A 215 -19.09 -11.71 8.17
CA PHE A 215 -17.84 -11.23 8.76
C PHE A 215 -16.91 -10.62 7.69
N ILE A 216 -16.24 -9.53 8.05
CA ILE A 216 -15.30 -8.81 7.18
C ILE A 216 -13.96 -9.57 7.11
N GLY A 217 -13.61 -10.27 8.19
CA GLY A 217 -12.32 -10.90 8.36
C GLY A 217 -11.28 -9.90 8.83
N THR A 218 -11.64 -9.06 9.82
CA THR A 218 -10.70 -8.11 10.39
C THR A 218 -9.53 -8.84 11.05
N THR A 219 -8.41 -8.14 11.26
CA THR A 219 -7.28 -8.70 12.00
C THR A 219 -7.56 -8.82 13.51
N LYS A 220 -8.75 -8.40 13.97
CA LYS A 220 -9.13 -8.31 15.39
C LYS A 220 -8.12 -7.51 16.21
N ARG A 221 -7.54 -6.48 15.60
CA ARG A 221 -6.52 -5.61 16.20
C ARG A 221 -7.09 -4.29 16.71
N GLY A 222 -8.41 -4.08 16.65
CA GLY A 222 -9.04 -2.87 17.19
C GLY A 222 -8.94 -1.63 16.31
N ILE A 223 -8.52 -1.80 15.05
CA ILE A 223 -8.29 -0.68 14.11
C ILE A 223 -9.61 0.05 13.85
N GLY A 224 -10.63 -0.68 13.43
CA GLY A 224 -11.95 -0.10 13.13
C GLY A 224 -12.56 0.64 14.33
N PRO A 225 -12.68 0.00 15.51
CA PRO A 225 -13.18 0.68 16.70
C PRO A 225 -12.38 1.93 17.08
N CYS A 226 -11.05 1.92 16.99
CA CYS A 226 -10.24 3.10 17.30
C CYS A 226 -10.48 4.25 16.31
N TYR A 227 -10.55 3.98 15.00
CA TYR A 227 -10.95 4.99 14.02
C TYR A 227 -12.40 5.47 14.22
N SER A 228 -13.30 4.60 14.67
CA SER A 228 -14.67 4.99 15.05
C SER A 228 -14.65 6.02 16.18
N SER A 229 -13.89 5.78 17.25
CA SER A 229 -13.75 6.73 18.36
C SER A 229 -13.13 8.07 17.92
N LYS A 230 -12.17 8.02 17.00
CA LYS A 230 -11.62 9.23 16.34
C LYS A 230 -12.70 10.03 15.63
N VAL A 231 -13.54 9.37 14.82
CA VAL A 231 -14.63 10.04 14.07
C VAL A 231 -15.74 10.55 15.00
N ILE A 232 -16.07 9.81 16.06
CA ILE A 232 -17.06 10.22 17.08
C ILE A 232 -16.52 11.39 17.92
N ARG A 233 -15.20 11.60 17.94
CA ARG A 233 -14.48 12.64 18.71
C ARG A 233 -14.46 12.37 20.21
N ASN A 234 -14.62 11.11 20.62
CA ASN A 234 -14.40 10.65 21.99
C ASN A 234 -13.08 9.87 22.17
N GLY A 235 -12.38 9.58 21.07
CA GLY A 235 -11.08 8.89 21.10
C GLY A 235 -9.99 9.68 21.81
N ILE A 236 -9.12 8.96 22.51
CA ILE A 236 -7.97 9.53 23.24
C ILE A 236 -6.75 9.58 22.31
N ARG A 237 -5.98 10.66 22.38
CA ARG A 237 -4.73 10.85 21.62
C ARG A 237 -3.51 10.71 22.51
N VAL A 238 -2.34 10.54 21.90
CA VAL A 238 -1.04 10.46 22.60
C VAL A 238 -0.83 11.67 23.53
N SER A 239 -1.18 12.88 23.09
CA SER A 239 -1.05 14.11 23.90
C SER A 239 -1.81 14.05 25.23
N ASP A 240 -2.91 13.29 25.28
CA ASP A 240 -3.75 13.20 26.49
C ASP A 240 -3.03 12.47 27.63
N LEU A 241 -2.00 11.67 27.35
CA LEU A 241 -1.18 10.98 28.35
C LEU A 241 -0.38 11.95 29.24
N ARG A 242 -0.13 13.18 28.75
CA ARG A 242 0.50 14.25 29.53
C ARG A 242 -0.46 14.87 30.56
N CYS A 243 -1.76 14.62 30.44
CA CYS A 243 -2.80 15.17 31.31
C CYS A 243 -3.54 14.05 32.04
N ILE A 244 -2.80 13.32 32.88
CA ILE A 244 -3.27 12.09 33.52
C ILE A 244 -4.55 12.26 34.34
N ASP A 245 -4.78 13.45 34.90
CA ASP A 245 -5.99 13.77 35.67
C ASP A 245 -7.25 13.62 34.82
N THR A 246 -7.22 14.12 33.57
CA THR A 246 -8.34 14.02 32.62
C THR A 246 -8.35 12.71 31.83
N PHE A 247 -7.22 12.00 31.77
CA PHE A 247 -7.10 10.75 31.03
C PHE A 247 -8.05 9.67 31.57
N ARG A 248 -8.14 9.54 32.90
CA ARG A 248 -9.05 8.59 33.58
C ARG A 248 -10.50 8.81 33.14
N GLU A 249 -10.96 10.05 33.15
CA GLU A 249 -12.35 10.41 32.80
C GLU A 249 -12.65 10.09 31.33
N LYS A 250 -11.73 10.43 30.42
CA LYS A 250 -11.85 10.11 29.00
C LYS A 250 -11.92 8.61 28.76
N LEU A 251 -11.08 7.84 29.44
CA LEU A 251 -11.05 6.38 29.28
C LEU A 251 -12.33 5.74 29.83
N GLU A 252 -12.83 6.24 30.97
CA GLU A 252 -14.10 5.81 31.55
C GLU A 252 -15.28 6.01 30.59
N ILE A 253 -15.35 7.16 29.90
CA ILE A 253 -16.39 7.42 28.88
C ILE A 253 -16.33 6.39 27.75
N LEU A 254 -15.13 6.11 27.21
CA LEU A 254 -14.95 5.14 26.12
C LEU A 254 -15.33 3.72 26.53
N MET A 255 -14.90 3.27 27.71
CA MET A 255 -15.20 1.92 28.20
C MET A 255 -16.69 1.75 28.51
N ARG A 256 -17.35 2.79 29.04
CA ARG A 256 -18.80 2.79 29.27
C ARG A 256 -19.59 2.73 27.96
N ASP A 257 -19.15 3.43 26.91
CA ASP A 257 -19.75 3.34 25.57
C ASP A 257 -19.65 1.91 25.01
N ALA A 258 -18.47 1.28 25.13
CA ALA A 258 -18.28 -0.12 24.74
C ALA A 258 -19.19 -1.08 25.53
N ALA A 259 -19.30 -0.91 26.85
CA ALA A 259 -20.17 -1.71 27.71
C ALA A 259 -21.66 -1.55 27.39
N ALA A 260 -22.09 -0.33 27.06
CA ALA A 260 -23.46 -0.05 26.67
C ALA A 260 -23.81 -0.71 25.32
N ARG A 261 -22.86 -0.76 24.38
CA ARG A 261 -23.08 -1.35 23.06
C ARG A 261 -23.00 -2.87 23.06
N PHE A 262 -22.07 -3.48 23.81
CA PHE A 262 -21.80 -4.91 23.72
C PHE A 262 -21.99 -5.61 25.07
N LYS A 263 -23.00 -6.48 25.16
CA LYS A 263 -23.30 -7.25 26.37
C LYS A 263 -22.15 -8.16 26.83
N GLY A 264 -21.29 -8.58 25.90
CA GLY A 264 -20.10 -9.40 26.18
C GLY A 264 -18.86 -8.60 26.57
N PHE A 265 -18.96 -7.28 26.74
CA PHE A 265 -17.85 -6.45 27.17
C PHE A 265 -17.86 -6.27 28.69
N GLU A 266 -16.81 -6.75 29.35
CA GLU A 266 -16.66 -6.64 30.80
C GLU A 266 -16.11 -5.27 31.19
N TYR A 267 -16.96 -4.48 31.86
CA TYR A 267 -16.57 -3.20 32.45
C TYR A 267 -16.74 -3.23 33.97
N SER A 268 -15.71 -2.79 34.69
CA SER A 268 -15.78 -2.54 36.12
C SER A 268 -14.82 -1.42 36.53
N SER A 269 -15.08 -0.80 37.68
CA SER A 269 -14.19 0.23 38.25
C SER A 269 -12.77 -0.30 38.52
N LYS A 270 -12.63 -1.61 38.77
CA LYS A 270 -11.33 -2.27 38.95
C LYS A 270 -10.55 -2.31 37.64
N VAL A 271 -11.18 -2.78 36.55
CA VAL A 271 -10.55 -2.83 35.21
C VAL A 271 -10.14 -1.44 34.74
N LEU A 272 -11.00 -0.43 34.93
CA LEU A 272 -10.66 0.96 34.61
C LEU A 272 -9.41 1.44 35.37
N LYS A 273 -9.32 1.14 36.68
CA LYS A 273 -8.16 1.52 37.48
C LYS A 273 -6.88 0.85 36.98
N GLU A 274 -6.94 -0.45 36.68
CA GLU A 274 -5.82 -1.22 36.16
C GLU A 274 -5.31 -0.67 34.82
N GLU A 275 -6.22 -0.35 33.88
CA GLU A 275 -5.88 0.28 32.61
C GLU A 275 -5.21 1.66 32.82
N VAL A 276 -5.76 2.51 33.70
CA VAL A 276 -5.18 3.83 33.99
C VAL A 276 -3.78 3.71 34.58
N ASP A 277 -3.58 2.81 35.54
CA ASP A 277 -2.27 2.60 36.17
C ASP A 277 -1.26 2.00 35.18
N CYS A 278 -1.71 1.17 34.25
CA CYS A 278 -0.88 0.63 33.15
C CYS A 278 -0.45 1.75 32.19
N TYR A 279 -1.39 2.56 31.71
CA TYR A 279 -1.10 3.65 30.77
C TYR A 279 -0.30 4.79 31.39
N ARG A 280 -0.36 4.98 32.71
CA ARG A 280 0.55 5.91 33.40
C ARG A 280 2.02 5.51 33.23
N LYS A 281 2.34 4.21 33.35
CA LYS A 281 3.70 3.69 33.11
C LYS A 281 4.10 3.81 31.65
N TYR A 282 3.16 3.55 30.73
CA TYR A 282 3.40 3.75 29.30
C TYR A 282 3.64 5.21 28.95
N ALA A 283 2.97 6.16 29.59
CA ALA A 283 3.19 7.59 29.38
C ALA A 283 4.64 8.00 29.67
N GLU A 284 5.18 7.56 30.81
CA GLU A 284 6.58 7.82 31.19
C GLU A 284 7.57 7.26 30.17
N ARG A 285 7.33 6.02 29.72
CA ARG A 285 8.18 5.35 28.72
C ARG A 285 8.04 5.97 27.33
N LEU A 286 6.86 6.47 26.98
CA LEU A 286 6.56 7.03 25.66
C LEU A 286 7.09 8.46 25.49
N GLU A 287 7.15 9.25 26.57
CA GLU A 287 7.45 10.68 26.53
C GLU A 287 8.68 11.05 25.69
N PRO A 288 9.82 10.33 25.75
CA PRO A 288 10.99 10.66 24.92
C PRO A 288 10.76 10.53 23.40
N PHE A 289 9.73 9.80 22.99
CA PHE A 289 9.36 9.62 21.58
C PHE A 289 8.32 10.66 21.12
N VAL A 290 7.55 11.27 22.04
CA VAL A 290 6.41 12.13 21.68
C VAL A 290 6.88 13.49 21.18
N THR A 291 6.41 13.90 20.00
CA THR A 291 6.70 15.23 19.44
C THR A 291 5.56 15.74 18.55
N ASP A 292 5.56 17.04 18.25
CA ASP A 292 4.70 17.59 17.19
C ASP A 292 5.28 17.16 15.84
N THR A 293 4.84 16.01 15.35
CA THR A 293 5.31 15.46 14.09
C THR A 293 4.95 16.35 12.90
N ILE A 294 3.87 17.13 12.97
CA ILE A 294 3.51 18.04 11.86
C ILE A 294 4.59 19.11 11.76
N HIS A 295 4.97 19.73 12.87
CA HIS A 295 6.07 20.69 12.90
C HIS A 295 7.38 20.08 12.38
N VAL A 296 7.75 18.89 12.87
CA VAL A 296 8.96 18.18 12.42
C VAL A 296 8.95 17.93 10.91
N MET A 297 7.83 17.48 10.34
CA MET A 297 7.71 17.22 8.91
C MET A 297 7.84 18.51 8.09
N HIS A 298 7.23 19.60 8.54
CA HIS A 298 7.30 20.90 7.86
C HIS A 298 8.71 21.53 7.93
N GLU A 299 9.39 21.46 9.08
CA GLU A 299 10.78 21.90 9.18
C GLU A 299 11.70 21.05 8.31
N SER A 300 11.52 19.74 8.34
CA SER A 300 12.35 18.82 7.53
C SER A 300 12.19 19.09 6.04
N ILE A 301 10.98 19.39 5.57
CA ILE A 301 10.74 19.79 4.17
C ILE A 301 11.46 21.12 3.86
N ARG A 302 11.39 22.12 4.75
CA ARG A 302 12.09 23.41 4.57
C ARG A 302 13.60 23.25 4.51
N GLU A 303 14.15 22.39 5.37
CA GLU A 303 15.57 22.05 5.44
C GLU A 303 16.05 21.15 4.29
N LYS A 304 15.18 20.86 3.31
CA LYS A 304 15.48 20.01 2.15
C LYS A 304 15.83 18.56 2.50
N LYS A 305 15.45 18.08 3.70
CA LYS A 305 15.59 16.67 4.08
C LYS A 305 14.72 15.80 3.17
N LYS A 306 15.24 14.63 2.81
CA LYS A 306 14.54 13.61 2.03
C LYS A 306 13.62 12.80 2.94
N ILE A 307 12.35 12.70 2.55
CA ILE A 307 11.31 12.02 3.31
C ILE A 307 10.71 10.88 2.48
N LEU A 308 10.73 9.67 3.02
CA LEU A 308 10.07 8.50 2.45
C LEU A 308 8.81 8.19 3.25
N VAL A 309 7.65 8.22 2.60
CA VAL A 309 6.37 7.86 3.22
C VAL A 309 6.06 6.39 2.96
N GLU A 310 5.96 5.62 4.04
CA GLU A 310 5.58 4.21 4.03
C GLU A 310 4.06 4.07 4.19
N GLY A 311 3.38 3.66 3.12
CA GLY A 311 1.99 3.25 3.21
C GLY A 311 1.84 1.94 4.00
N GLY A 312 0.85 1.85 4.88
CA GLY A 312 0.53 0.63 5.63
C GLY A 312 0.00 -0.50 4.73
N GLN A 313 -1.28 -0.47 4.37
CA GLN A 313 -1.90 -1.43 3.44
C GLN A 313 -1.85 -0.95 1.97
N ALA A 314 -2.93 -1.11 1.23
CA ALA A 314 -2.99 -0.91 -0.21
C ALA A 314 -4.33 -0.30 -0.61
N THR A 315 -4.37 0.41 -1.73
CA THR A 315 -5.53 1.23 -2.12
C THR A 315 -6.81 0.41 -2.34
N MET A 316 -6.76 -0.87 -2.71
CA MET A 316 -7.99 -1.67 -2.83
C MET A 316 -8.60 -2.07 -1.47
N LEU A 317 -7.90 -1.76 -0.37
CA LEU A 317 -8.39 -1.80 1.01
C LEU A 317 -8.72 -0.40 1.56
N ASP A 318 -8.71 0.64 0.74
CA ASP A 318 -9.05 1.99 1.18
C ASP A 318 -10.53 2.10 1.57
N ILE A 319 -10.82 2.86 2.63
CA ILE A 319 -12.20 3.02 3.14
C ILE A 319 -13.14 3.63 2.09
N ASP A 320 -12.62 4.48 1.19
CA ASP A 320 -13.40 5.15 0.15
C ASP A 320 -13.27 4.45 -1.21
N PHE A 321 -12.05 4.03 -1.55
CA PHE A 321 -11.73 3.54 -2.90
C PHE A 321 -11.61 2.02 -3.00
N GLY A 322 -11.61 1.31 -1.88
CA GLY A 322 -11.49 -0.14 -1.86
C GLY A 322 -12.80 -0.87 -2.15
N THR A 323 -12.78 -2.19 -2.03
CA THR A 323 -13.97 -3.05 -2.17
C THR A 323 -14.85 -3.01 -0.92
N TYR A 324 -15.47 -1.87 -0.63
CA TYR A 324 -16.33 -1.67 0.55
C TYR A 324 -17.48 -2.70 0.60
N PRO A 325 -17.82 -3.26 1.78
CA PRO A 325 -17.31 -2.96 3.13
C PRO A 325 -16.03 -3.72 3.51
N PHE A 326 -15.45 -4.50 2.60
CA PHE A 326 -14.32 -5.39 2.88
C PHE A 326 -12.97 -4.67 2.74
N VAL A 327 -12.81 -3.60 3.52
CA VAL A 327 -11.71 -2.63 3.47
C VAL A 327 -11.20 -2.35 4.88
N THR A 328 -10.10 -1.60 5.00
CA THR A 328 -9.67 -1.08 6.30
C THR A 328 -10.41 0.22 6.64
N SER A 329 -10.21 0.73 7.85
CA SER A 329 -10.85 1.97 8.33
C SER A 329 -9.96 3.21 8.16
N SER A 330 -8.89 3.09 7.36
CA SER A 330 -7.95 4.16 7.03
C SER A 330 -7.87 4.37 5.52
N ASN A 331 -7.09 5.39 5.10
CA ASN A 331 -6.87 5.72 3.70
C ASN A 331 -5.44 5.31 3.23
N PRO A 332 -5.19 4.06 2.81
CA PRO A 332 -3.96 3.60 2.13
C PRO A 332 -3.83 4.12 0.67
N SER A 333 -4.40 5.27 0.36
CA SER A 333 -4.20 6.05 -0.87
C SER A 333 -3.27 7.23 -0.62
N ALA A 334 -2.83 7.89 -1.70
CA ALA A 334 -1.94 9.05 -1.65
C ALA A 334 -2.48 10.19 -0.75
N GLY A 335 -3.80 10.40 -0.75
CA GLY A 335 -4.44 11.39 0.13
C GLY A 335 -4.19 11.15 1.63
N GLY A 336 -4.05 9.88 2.04
CA GLY A 336 -3.71 9.50 3.41
C GLY A 336 -2.33 9.96 3.87
N MET A 337 -1.39 10.19 2.95
CA MET A 337 -0.09 10.78 3.28
C MET A 337 -0.25 12.22 3.76
N CYS A 338 -1.09 13.00 3.08
CA CYS A 338 -1.36 14.39 3.45
C CYS A 338 -2.08 14.47 4.80
N THR A 339 -3.20 13.76 4.95
CA THR A 339 -4.01 13.82 6.17
C THR A 339 -3.32 13.19 7.38
N GLY A 340 -2.45 12.20 7.13
CA GLY A 340 -1.77 11.43 8.16
C GLY A 340 -0.43 11.99 8.64
N LEU A 341 0.17 12.93 7.90
CA LEU A 341 1.44 13.59 8.24
C LEU A 341 1.32 15.12 8.34
N GLY A 342 0.18 15.70 7.94
CA GLY A 342 -0.02 17.15 7.94
C GLY A 342 0.77 17.88 6.83
N ILE A 343 1.23 17.18 5.80
CA ILE A 343 1.96 17.77 4.67
C ILE A 343 1.00 18.22 3.56
N PRO A 344 1.30 19.32 2.85
CA PRO A 344 0.42 19.79 1.78
C PRO A 344 0.55 18.90 0.54
N PRO A 345 -0.52 18.69 -0.26
CA PRO A 345 -0.46 17.84 -1.45
C PRO A 345 0.65 18.21 -2.43
N ARG A 346 0.96 19.50 -2.58
CA ARG A 346 2.04 20.00 -3.44
C ARG A 346 3.45 19.59 -3.03
N SER A 347 3.62 19.11 -1.79
CA SER A 347 4.92 18.61 -1.31
C SER A 347 5.18 17.18 -1.77
N LEU A 348 4.15 16.40 -2.10
CA LEU A 348 4.32 15.04 -2.61
C LEU A 348 4.95 15.09 -4.01
N GLY A 349 6.05 14.36 -4.18
CA GLY A 349 6.70 14.16 -5.47
C GLY A 349 6.40 12.77 -6.02
N ASP A 350 7.44 11.96 -6.15
CA ASP A 350 7.35 10.62 -6.71
C ASP A 350 6.53 9.67 -5.83
N LEU A 351 5.57 8.99 -6.46
CA LEU A 351 4.80 7.94 -5.82
C LEU A 351 5.06 6.62 -6.53
N ILE A 352 5.56 5.64 -5.77
CA ILE A 352 5.88 4.31 -6.26
C ILE A 352 4.75 3.36 -5.87
N GLY A 353 4.09 2.79 -6.88
CA GLY A 353 3.08 1.76 -6.69
C GLY A 353 3.70 0.37 -6.61
N VAL A 354 3.54 -0.33 -5.48
CA VAL A 354 4.03 -1.71 -5.32
C VAL A 354 2.94 -2.67 -5.77
N VAL A 355 3.27 -3.45 -6.80
CA VAL A 355 2.37 -4.37 -7.49
C VAL A 355 2.98 -5.76 -7.40
N LYS A 356 2.27 -6.73 -6.85
CA LYS A 356 2.69 -8.13 -6.90
C LYS A 356 2.35 -8.70 -8.29
N ALA A 357 3.21 -9.58 -8.81
CA ALA A 357 3.06 -10.20 -10.13
C ALA A 357 1.80 -11.07 -10.29
N TYR A 358 1.14 -11.36 -9.17
CA TYR A 358 -0.17 -11.96 -9.02
C TYR A 358 -0.91 -11.22 -7.90
N THR A 359 -2.19 -11.48 -7.72
CA THR A 359 -2.99 -10.86 -6.66
C THR A 359 -3.18 -11.79 -5.48
N THR A 360 -3.23 -11.20 -4.29
CA THR A 360 -3.60 -11.90 -3.06
C THR A 360 -4.60 -11.08 -2.27
N ARG A 361 -5.46 -11.77 -1.52
CA ARG A 361 -6.39 -11.12 -0.60
C ARG A 361 -6.46 -11.86 0.73
N VAL A 362 -6.41 -11.10 1.81
CA VAL A 362 -6.72 -11.56 3.17
C VAL A 362 -8.19 -11.23 3.46
N GLY A 363 -8.91 -12.16 4.08
CA GLY A 363 -10.32 -11.96 4.44
C GLY A 363 -11.31 -12.26 3.32
N SER A 364 -12.57 -11.90 3.57
CA SER A 364 -13.71 -12.09 2.66
C SER A 364 -13.78 -10.95 1.62
N GLY A 365 -14.76 -11.03 0.72
CA GLY A 365 -15.07 -9.98 -0.27
C GLY A 365 -14.75 -10.33 -1.73
N PRO A 366 -15.12 -9.46 -2.69
CA PRO A 366 -14.97 -9.72 -4.13
C PRO A 366 -13.51 -9.96 -4.57
N PHE A 367 -13.25 -11.02 -5.34
CA PHE A 367 -11.92 -11.27 -5.87
C PHE A 367 -12.00 -11.79 -7.32
N PRO A 368 -12.10 -10.88 -8.32
CA PRO A 368 -12.43 -11.25 -9.70
C PRO A 368 -11.47 -12.24 -10.35
N THR A 369 -10.18 -12.15 -10.03
CA THR A 369 -9.12 -12.99 -10.61
C THR A 369 -8.75 -14.18 -9.72
N GLU A 370 -9.54 -14.47 -8.69
CA GLU A 370 -9.29 -15.59 -7.79
C GLU A 370 -9.24 -16.92 -8.54
N ILE A 371 -8.24 -17.74 -8.19
CA ILE A 371 -8.08 -19.09 -8.74
C ILE A 371 -8.46 -20.06 -7.64
N LEU A 372 -9.64 -20.66 -7.78
CA LEU A 372 -10.06 -21.78 -6.93
C LEU A 372 -9.39 -23.06 -7.44
N GLY A 373 -8.61 -23.73 -6.57
CA GLY A 373 -7.93 -24.99 -6.87
C GLY A 373 -6.42 -24.86 -7.15
N LYS A 374 -5.87 -25.85 -7.89
CA LYS A 374 -4.42 -26.13 -7.98
C LYS A 374 -3.55 -24.91 -8.34
N GLY A 375 -3.98 -24.09 -9.30
CA GLY A 375 -3.21 -22.89 -9.68
C GLY A 375 -3.07 -21.87 -8.54
N GLY A 376 -4.13 -21.68 -7.76
CA GLY A 376 -4.09 -20.83 -6.57
C GLY A 376 -3.23 -21.42 -5.46
N ASP A 377 -3.23 -22.74 -5.30
CA ASP A 377 -2.41 -23.45 -4.30
C ASP A 377 -0.91 -23.36 -4.63
N ILE A 378 -0.54 -23.45 -5.91
CA ILE A 378 0.84 -23.24 -6.38
C ILE A 378 1.30 -21.81 -6.03
N LEU A 379 0.53 -20.79 -6.43
CA LEU A 379 0.83 -19.39 -6.07
C LEU A 379 0.96 -19.20 -4.56
N ARG A 380 0.07 -19.82 -3.78
CA ARG A 380 0.08 -19.71 -2.33
C ARG A 380 1.34 -20.32 -1.72
N THR A 381 1.73 -21.49 -2.20
CA THR A 381 2.88 -22.24 -1.67
C THR A 381 4.19 -21.58 -2.07
N ALA A 382 4.39 -21.34 -3.37
CA ALA A 382 5.60 -20.70 -3.89
C ALA A 382 5.76 -19.27 -3.37
N GLY A 383 4.67 -18.54 -3.22
CA GLY A 383 4.66 -17.18 -2.68
C GLY A 383 4.67 -17.07 -1.16
N MET A 384 4.62 -18.19 -0.42
CA MET A 384 4.45 -18.24 1.04
C MET A 384 3.29 -17.35 1.53
N GLU A 385 2.14 -17.47 0.87
CA GLU A 385 0.99 -16.58 1.10
C GLU A 385 0.13 -17.02 2.28
N PHE A 386 0.74 -16.90 3.46
CA PHE A 386 0.14 -17.14 4.76
C PHE A 386 0.34 -15.91 5.66
N GLY A 387 -0.64 -15.62 6.51
CA GLY A 387 -0.54 -14.54 7.49
C GLY A 387 0.63 -14.76 8.44
N THR A 388 1.47 -13.75 8.65
CA THR A 388 2.67 -13.85 9.50
C THR A 388 2.34 -14.16 10.96
N THR A 389 1.25 -13.60 11.48
CA THR A 389 0.80 -13.83 12.87
C THR A 389 -0.19 -14.99 12.98
N THR A 390 -1.15 -15.07 12.06
CA THR A 390 -2.28 -16.01 12.17
C THR A 390 -2.05 -17.34 11.46
N GLY A 391 -1.07 -17.42 10.55
CA GLY A 391 -0.86 -18.57 9.67
C GLY A 391 -1.98 -18.80 8.65
N ARG A 392 -3.01 -17.94 8.59
CA ARG A 392 -4.18 -18.15 7.73
C ARG A 392 -3.77 -18.09 6.25
N PRO A 393 -4.20 -19.05 5.40
CA PRO A 393 -3.93 -19.01 3.97
C PRO A 393 -4.61 -17.80 3.32
N ARG A 394 -3.87 -17.10 2.46
CA ARG A 394 -4.43 -16.03 1.65
C ARG A 394 -5.09 -16.60 0.40
N ARG A 395 -6.13 -15.92 -0.07
CA ARG A 395 -6.73 -16.16 -1.39
C ARG A 395 -5.73 -15.68 -2.44
N CYS A 396 -5.57 -16.44 -3.53
CA CYS A 396 -4.59 -16.15 -4.58
C CYS A 396 -5.26 -16.13 -5.95
N GLY A 397 -4.80 -15.23 -6.82
CA GLY A 397 -5.39 -15.01 -8.13
C GLY A 397 -4.44 -14.36 -9.11
N TRP A 398 -4.79 -14.35 -10.39
CA TRP A 398 -3.99 -13.70 -11.44
C TRP A 398 -3.89 -12.19 -11.25
N ILE A 399 -2.85 -11.56 -11.81
CA ILE A 399 -2.74 -10.10 -11.78
C ILE A 399 -3.96 -9.43 -12.42
N ASP A 400 -4.53 -8.47 -11.71
CA ASP A 400 -5.72 -7.73 -12.13
C ASP A 400 -5.34 -6.34 -12.63
N ILE A 401 -5.29 -6.18 -13.96
CA ILE A 401 -4.93 -4.93 -14.61
C ILE A 401 -6.08 -3.91 -14.57
N ALA A 402 -7.32 -4.37 -14.53
CA ALA A 402 -8.46 -3.47 -14.39
C ALA A 402 -8.43 -2.77 -13.02
N ALA A 403 -8.22 -3.52 -11.94
CA ALA A 403 -8.02 -2.96 -10.60
C ALA A 403 -6.75 -2.10 -10.50
N LEU A 404 -5.63 -2.57 -11.08
CA LEU A 404 -4.37 -1.82 -11.06
C LEU A 404 -4.50 -0.45 -11.77
N ARG A 405 -5.16 -0.39 -12.92
CA ARG A 405 -5.39 0.88 -13.64
C ARG A 405 -6.22 1.86 -12.81
N TYR A 406 -7.26 1.37 -12.14
CA TYR A 406 -8.06 2.17 -11.21
C TYR A 406 -7.20 2.71 -10.06
N CYS A 407 -6.38 1.86 -9.43
CA CYS A 407 -5.46 2.27 -8.39
C CYS A 407 -4.45 3.32 -8.87
N CYS A 408 -3.90 3.16 -10.08
CA CYS A 408 -2.99 4.14 -10.69
C CYS A 408 -3.68 5.50 -10.91
N GLN A 409 -4.95 5.52 -11.28
CA GLN A 409 -5.72 6.77 -11.47
C GLN A 409 -5.92 7.52 -10.15
N ILE A 410 -6.19 6.81 -9.06
CA ILE A 410 -6.39 7.43 -7.74
C ILE A 410 -5.10 8.05 -7.22
N ASN A 411 -3.98 7.33 -7.36
CA ASN A 411 -2.75 7.70 -6.69
C ASN A 411 -1.77 8.49 -7.57
N GLY A 412 -1.90 8.45 -8.91
CA GLY A 412 -0.99 9.16 -9.81
C GLY A 412 0.46 8.67 -9.72
N PHE A 413 0.68 7.36 -9.72
CA PHE A 413 2.02 6.78 -9.58
C PHE A 413 2.99 7.26 -10.68
N SER A 414 4.20 7.64 -10.28
CA SER A 414 5.29 7.98 -11.21
C SER A 414 6.04 6.73 -11.68
N SER A 415 6.02 5.66 -10.88
CA SER A 415 6.61 4.37 -11.24
C SER A 415 5.95 3.21 -10.50
N LEU A 416 6.18 2.00 -10.99
CA LEU A 416 5.70 0.76 -10.36
C LEU A 416 6.88 -0.14 -9.97
N ASN A 417 6.74 -0.81 -8.83
CA ASN A 417 7.64 -1.87 -8.38
C ASN A 417 6.93 -3.22 -8.49
N LEU A 418 7.33 -4.05 -9.45
CA LEU A 418 6.77 -5.39 -9.66
C LEU A 418 7.47 -6.40 -8.75
N THR A 419 6.74 -6.97 -7.79
CA THR A 419 7.29 -7.89 -6.78
C THR A 419 6.86 -9.33 -7.00
N LYS A 420 7.62 -10.26 -6.42
CA LYS A 420 7.36 -11.72 -6.45
C LYS A 420 7.18 -12.28 -7.87
N LEU A 421 7.94 -11.77 -8.82
CA LEU A 421 7.93 -12.27 -10.20
C LEU A 421 8.45 -13.71 -10.29
N ASP A 422 9.40 -14.06 -9.43
CA ASP A 422 9.98 -15.39 -9.26
C ASP A 422 8.94 -16.48 -8.95
N VAL A 423 7.83 -16.14 -8.28
CA VAL A 423 6.73 -17.07 -7.95
C VAL A 423 6.02 -17.60 -9.20
N LEU A 424 6.10 -16.88 -10.33
CA LEU A 424 5.45 -17.29 -11.57
C LEU A 424 6.27 -18.32 -12.38
N SER A 425 7.48 -18.69 -11.93
CA SER A 425 8.42 -19.54 -12.68
C SER A 425 7.90 -20.95 -12.96
N GLU A 426 6.96 -21.46 -12.15
CA GLU A 426 6.39 -22.80 -12.31
C GLU A 426 5.23 -22.87 -13.33
N PHE A 427 4.79 -21.72 -13.85
CA PHE A 427 3.64 -21.66 -14.75
C PHE A 427 4.08 -21.72 -16.22
N SER A 428 3.50 -22.65 -16.98
CA SER A 428 3.64 -22.70 -18.44
C SER A 428 2.83 -21.61 -19.15
N GLU A 429 1.75 -21.15 -18.52
CA GLU A 429 0.89 -20.06 -18.99
C GLU A 429 0.50 -19.16 -17.81
N ILE A 430 0.62 -17.85 -18.01
CA ILE A 430 0.24 -16.82 -17.04
C ILE A 430 -0.94 -16.04 -17.62
N LYS A 431 -2.03 -15.93 -16.85
CA LYS A 431 -3.20 -15.14 -17.25
C LYS A 431 -3.16 -13.75 -16.62
N ILE A 432 -3.79 -12.80 -17.30
CA ILE A 432 -3.84 -11.40 -16.92
C ILE A 432 -5.30 -10.92 -17.00
N GLY A 433 -5.83 -10.38 -15.90
CA GLY A 433 -7.17 -9.81 -15.85
C GLY A 433 -7.22 -8.43 -16.49
N VAL A 434 -7.46 -8.35 -17.80
CA VAL A 434 -7.37 -7.08 -18.57
C VAL A 434 -8.62 -6.20 -18.43
N SER A 435 -9.81 -6.80 -18.32
CA SER A 435 -11.09 -6.10 -18.33
C SER A 435 -12.17 -6.91 -17.64
N TYR A 436 -13.19 -6.25 -17.09
CA TYR A 436 -14.38 -6.91 -16.57
C TYR A 436 -15.56 -6.82 -17.54
N LYS A 437 -16.43 -7.82 -17.48
CA LYS A 437 -17.70 -7.85 -18.21
C LYS A 437 -18.83 -8.12 -17.23
N GLN A 438 -19.91 -7.35 -17.35
CA GLN A 438 -21.15 -7.64 -16.65
C GLN A 438 -21.84 -8.86 -17.28
N ALA A 439 -22.81 -9.45 -16.58
CA ALA A 439 -23.57 -10.60 -17.07
C ALA A 439 -24.22 -10.37 -18.46
N GLY A 440 -24.56 -9.12 -18.79
CA GLY A 440 -25.06 -8.71 -20.12
C GLY A 440 -23.98 -8.45 -21.17
N GLY A 441 -22.72 -8.81 -20.93
CA GLY A 441 -21.60 -8.67 -21.87
C GLY A 441 -21.00 -7.26 -21.98
N LYS A 442 -21.60 -6.25 -21.35
CA LYS A 442 -21.08 -4.88 -21.33
C LYS A 442 -19.78 -4.82 -20.53
N ASN A 443 -18.73 -4.28 -21.16
CA ASN A 443 -17.47 -4.03 -20.48
C ASN A 443 -17.68 -3.03 -19.34
N THR A 444 -17.15 -3.35 -18.17
CA THR A 444 -17.13 -2.46 -17.00
C THR A 444 -15.71 -2.31 -16.49
N ARG A 445 -15.44 -1.18 -15.84
CA ARG A 445 -14.19 -0.90 -15.12
C ARG A 445 -14.37 -0.93 -13.60
N ILE A 446 -15.59 -1.20 -13.13
CA ILE A 446 -15.97 -1.16 -11.73
C ILE A 446 -15.98 -2.59 -11.19
N ILE A 447 -15.26 -2.81 -10.08
CA ILE A 447 -15.49 -3.96 -9.20
C ILE A 447 -16.72 -3.60 -8.38
N SER A 448 -17.92 -3.81 -8.92
CA SER A 448 -19.14 -3.68 -8.12
C SER A 448 -19.34 -4.97 -7.35
N CYS A 449 -19.61 -4.85 -6.05
CA CYS A 449 -20.09 -5.97 -5.23
C CYS A 449 -21.36 -6.59 -5.82
#